data_AF-A0A6M1T8D2-F1
#
_entry.id   AF-A0A6M1T8D2-F1
#
_cell.length_a   1.000
_cell.length_b   1.000
_cell.length_c   1.000
_cell.angle_alpha   90.00
_cell.angle_beta   90.00
_cell.angle_gamma   90.00
#
_symmetry.space_group_name_H-M   'P 1'
#
loop_
_entity.id
_entity.type
_entity.pdbx_description
1 polymer ?
#
loop_
_entity_poly.entity_id
_entity_poly.type
_entity_poly.pdbx_seq_one_letter_code
_entity_poly.pdbx_strand_id
1 'polypeptide(L)'
;MSDSNIEIDESQLVSPPTFIQRVKHTVYAIILGAVLVQMVSFYGAAKSGTFVPGSIVIHFDNFYFWGYLAICGVLGWIAGQNFLEWLKVKMEFWKFW
;
A
#
# COMPACT_ATOMS: atom_id res chain seq x y z
N MET A 1 -18.87 4.98 44.88
CA MET A 1 -18.63 4.65 43.46
C MET A 1 -18.36 5.99 42.79
N SER A 2 -17.10 6.27 42.44
CA SER A 2 -16.74 7.52 41.78
C SER A 2 -16.97 7.33 40.29
N ASP A 3 -17.98 8.00 39.74
CA ASP A 3 -18.21 8.07 38.30
C ASP A 3 -17.03 8.83 37.68
N SER A 4 -16.05 8.08 37.18
CA SER A 4 -15.02 8.63 36.30
C SER A 4 -15.67 8.97 34.97
N ASN A 5 -16.11 10.22 34.81
CA ASN A 5 -16.40 10.80 33.51
C ASN A 5 -15.13 10.70 32.67
N ILE A 6 -15.06 9.69 31.82
CA ILE A 6 -14.07 9.63 30.74
C ILE A 6 -14.49 10.73 29.77
N GLU A 7 -13.89 11.91 29.90
CA GLU A 7 -13.94 12.95 28.86
C GLU A 7 -13.27 12.37 27.62
N ILE A 8 -14.08 11.80 26.72
CA ILE A 8 -13.62 11.39 25.41
C ILE A 8 -13.32 12.69 24.65
N ASP A 9 -12.04 13.00 24.51
CA ASP A 9 -11.57 14.15 23.77
C ASP A 9 -11.90 13.97 22.27
N GLU A 10 -13.03 14.55 21.86
CA GLU A 10 -13.53 14.51 20.49
C GLU A 10 -12.57 15.18 19.49
N SER A 11 -11.58 15.97 19.97
CA SER A 11 -10.53 16.54 19.10
C SER A 11 -9.58 15.49 18.53
N GLN A 12 -9.53 14.29 19.12
CA GLN A 12 -8.75 13.16 18.63
C GLN A 12 -9.54 12.24 17.69
N LEU A 13 -10.82 12.52 17.45
CA LEU A 13 -11.64 11.77 16.49
C LEU A 13 -11.23 12.16 15.07
N VAL A 14 -10.35 11.35 14.48
CA VAL A 14 -10.04 11.42 13.06
C VAL A 14 -11.33 11.22 12.29
N SER A 15 -11.79 12.27 11.62
CA SER A 15 -13.02 12.23 10.83
C SER A 15 -12.94 11.05 9.85
N PRO A 16 -14.01 10.23 9.74
CA PRO A 16 -14.01 9.09 8.85
C PRO A 16 -13.72 9.55 7.43
N PRO A 17 -12.88 8.80 6.67
CA PRO A 17 -12.46 9.25 5.37
C PRO A 17 -13.67 9.39 4.45
N THR A 18 -13.81 10.59 3.89
CA THR A 18 -14.82 10.92 2.88
C THR A 18 -14.67 10.02 1.66
N PHE A 19 -15.74 9.86 0.87
CA PHE A 19 -15.73 9.03 -0.34
C PHE A 19 -14.54 9.37 -1.26
N ILE A 20 -14.25 10.66 -1.45
CA ILE A 20 -13.13 11.14 -2.27
C ILE A 20 -11.78 10.71 -1.69
N GLN A 21 -11.62 10.76 -0.36
CA GLN A 21 -10.39 10.30 0.31
C GLN A 21 -10.20 8.80 0.13
N ARG A 22 -11.26 7.99 0.24
CA ARG A 22 -11.18 6.55 0.00
C ARG A 22 -10.78 6.21 -1.44
N VAL A 23 -11.34 6.92 -2.43
CA VAL A 23 -10.92 6.80 -3.84
C VAL A 23 -9.44 7.14 -3.99
N LYS A 24 -8.99 8.27 -3.42
CA LYS A 24 -7.58 8.66 -3.46
C LYS A 24 -6.69 7.59 -2.83
N HIS A 25 -7.03 7.10 -1.63
CA HIS A 25 -6.25 6.06 -0.96
C HIS A 25 -6.17 4.77 -1.76
N THR A 26 -7.26 4.38 -2.41
CA THR A 26 -7.32 3.23 -3.31
C THR A 26 -6.38 3.39 -4.50
N VAL A 27 -6.44 4.53 -5.20
CA VAL A 27 -5.57 4.83 -6.33
C VAL A 27 -4.10 4.85 -5.90
N TYR A 28 -3.79 5.51 -4.78
CA TYR A 28 -2.42 5.52 -4.24
C TYR A 28 -1.95 4.12 -3.85
N ALA A 29 -2.82 3.30 -3.27
CA ALA A 29 -2.47 1.95 -2.86
C ALA A 29 -2.16 1.05 -4.05
N ILE A 30 -2.91 1.19 -5.15
CA ILE A 30 -2.63 0.50 -6.42
C ILE A 30 -1.28 0.94 -6.98
N ILE A 31 -1.01 2.26 -7.03
CA ILE A 31 0.25 2.81 -7.54
C ILE A 31 1.44 2.34 -6.69
N LEU A 32 1.35 2.46 -5.37
CA LEU A 32 2.40 2.02 -4.45
C LEU A 32 2.59 0.50 -4.48
N GLY A 33 1.51 -0.27 -4.60
CA GLY A 33 1.57 -1.71 -4.79
C GLY A 33 2.32 -2.08 -6.07
N ALA A 34 2.02 -1.41 -7.18
CA ALA A 34 2.71 -1.59 -8.45
C ALA A 34 4.22 -1.30 -8.32
N VAL A 35 4.58 -0.16 -7.72
CA VAL A 35 5.99 0.20 -7.46
C VAL A 35 6.70 -0.84 -6.58
N LEU A 36 6.03 -1.36 -5.55
CA LEU A 36 6.59 -2.39 -4.69
C LEU A 36 6.93 -3.67 -5.47
N VAL A 37 6.03 -4.13 -6.34
CA VAL A 37 6.29 -5.30 -7.21
C VAL A 37 7.48 -5.05 -8.13
N GLN A 38 7.58 -3.85 -8.70
CA GLN A 38 8.70 -3.48 -9.53
C GLN A 38 10.03 -3.51 -8.75
N MET A 39 10.06 -2.95 -7.54
CA MET A 39 11.25 -2.98 -6.66
C MET A 39 11.68 -4.41 -6.34
N VAL A 40 10.74 -5.29 -5.96
CA VAL A 40 11.02 -6.70 -5.66
C VAL A 40 11.55 -7.43 -6.90
N SER A 41 10.99 -7.14 -8.07
CA SER A 41 11.39 -7.79 -9.33
C SER A 41 12.79 -7.36 -9.76
N PHE A 42 13.13 -6.07 -9.62
CA PHE A 42 14.48 -5.57 -9.81
C PHE A 42 15.48 -6.23 -8.86
N TYR A 43 15.14 -6.35 -7.58
CA TYR A 43 15.99 -7.03 -6.60
C TYR A 43 16.20 -8.51 -6.94
N GLY A 44 15.13 -9.24 -7.30
CA GLY A 44 15.20 -10.64 -7.70
C GLY A 44 16.09 -10.85 -8.93
N ALA A 45 16.00 -9.96 -9.92
CA ALA A 45 16.86 -9.95 -11.09
C ALA A 45 18.34 -9.65 -10.73
N ALA A 46 18.58 -8.65 -9.88
CA ALA A 46 19.94 -8.30 -9.41
C ALA A 46 20.60 -9.47 -8.67
N LYS A 47 19.86 -10.18 -7.80
CA LYS A 47 20.37 -11.32 -7.03
C LYS A 47 20.62 -12.57 -7.89
N SER A 48 19.84 -12.77 -8.94
CA SER A 48 19.96 -13.93 -9.84
C SER A 48 20.99 -13.75 -10.96
N GLY A 49 21.59 -12.55 -11.09
CA GLY A 49 22.59 -12.25 -12.11
C GLY A 49 22.02 -12.15 -13.54
N THR A 50 20.71 -12.38 -13.72
CA THR A 50 20.01 -12.13 -14.96
C THR A 50 19.56 -10.68 -15.01
N PHE A 51 20.17 -9.87 -15.88
CA PHE A 51 19.68 -8.53 -16.19
C PHE A 51 18.37 -8.64 -16.99
N VAL A 52 17.28 -8.95 -16.28
CA VAL A 52 15.94 -8.79 -16.83
C VAL A 52 15.60 -7.32 -16.60
N PRO A 53 15.34 -6.51 -17.64
CA PRO A 53 14.78 -5.19 -17.43
C PRO A 53 13.45 -5.39 -16.70
N GLY A 54 13.46 -5.18 -15.38
CA GLY A 54 12.33 -5.37 -14.46
C GLY A 54 11.27 -4.31 -14.71
N SER A 55 10.72 -4.28 -15.91
CA SER A 55 9.66 -3.39 -16.29
C SER A 55 8.36 -3.97 -15.77
N ILE A 56 7.61 -3.16 -15.05
CA ILE A 56 6.27 -3.53 -14.57
C ILE A 56 5.35 -4.00 -15.70
N VAL A 57 5.65 -3.57 -16.94
CA VAL A 57 4.95 -3.95 -18.17
C VAL A 57 4.98 -5.47 -18.40
N ILE A 58 6.01 -6.19 -17.96
CA ILE A 58 6.09 -7.65 -18.11
C ILE A 58 5.11 -8.36 -17.17
N HIS A 59 4.79 -7.73 -16.03
CA HIS A 59 3.83 -8.27 -15.06
C HIS A 59 2.38 -7.98 -15.43
N PHE A 60 2.11 -7.10 -16.41
CA PHE A 60 0.75 -6.76 -16.82
C PHE A 60 0.00 -7.92 -17.51
N ASP A 61 0.70 -8.88 -18.11
CA ASP A 61 0.08 -10.11 -18.65
C ASP A 61 -0.10 -11.20 -17.58
N ASN A 62 0.27 -10.93 -16.33
CA ASN A 62 0.19 -11.89 -15.25
C ASN A 62 -1.09 -11.71 -14.43
N PHE A 63 -1.95 -12.73 -14.41
CA PHE A 63 -3.17 -12.74 -13.62
C PHE A 63 -2.93 -12.50 -12.11
N TYR A 64 -1.82 -13.02 -11.56
CA TYR A 64 -1.47 -12.81 -10.15
C TYR A 64 -1.14 -11.35 -9.84
N PHE A 65 -0.56 -10.62 -10.78
CA PHE A 65 -0.27 -9.20 -10.62
C PHE A 65 -1.56 -8.38 -10.55
N TRP A 66 -2.52 -8.65 -11.43
CA TRP A 66 -3.84 -8.02 -11.36
C TRP A 66 -4.59 -8.35 -10.07
N GLY A 67 -4.54 -9.61 -9.63
CA GLY A 67 -5.11 -10.02 -8.34
C GLY A 67 -4.50 -9.26 -7.17
N TYR A 68 -3.17 -9.11 -7.17
CA TYR A 68 -2.46 -8.32 -6.17
C TYR A 68 -2.87 -6.83 -6.19
N LEU A 69 -2.95 -6.21 -7.37
CA LEU A 69 -3.39 -4.81 -7.47
C LEU A 69 -4.84 -4.63 -7.02
N ALA A 70 -5.72 -5.58 -7.31
CA ALA A 70 -7.10 -5.57 -6.81
C ALA A 70 -7.14 -5.63 -5.28
N ILE A 71 -6.33 -6.49 -4.66
CA ILE A 71 -6.19 -6.55 -3.20
C ILE A 71 -5.66 -5.23 -2.64
N CYS A 72 -4.62 -4.64 -3.25
CA CYS A 72 -4.12 -3.31 -2.86
C CYS A 72 -5.22 -2.25 -2.96
N GLY A 73 -6.07 -2.30 -3.99
CA GLY A 73 -7.21 -1.42 -4.13
C GLY A 73 -8.23 -1.59 -3.00
N VAL A 74 -8.65 -2.82 -2.74
CA VAL A 74 -9.61 -3.14 -1.65
C VAL A 74 -9.05 -2.72 -0.28
N LEU A 75 -7.77 -3.00 -0.01
CA LEU A 75 -7.13 -2.60 1.24
C LEU A 75 -6.92 -1.08 1.33
N GLY A 76 -6.59 -0.41 0.23
CA GLY A 76 -6.55 1.05 0.15
C GLY A 76 -7.93 1.69 0.36
N TRP A 77 -9.01 1.00 0.00
CA TRP A 77 -10.37 1.45 0.23
C TRP A 77 -10.81 1.29 1.70
N ILE A 78 -10.49 0.14 2.31
CA ILE A 78 -10.94 -0.21 3.66
C ILE A 78 -10.03 0.40 4.73
N ALA A 79 -8.72 0.16 4.63
CA ALA A 79 -7.73 0.57 5.62
C ALA A 79 -7.11 1.95 5.32
N GLY A 80 -7.30 2.48 4.11
CA GLY A 80 -6.97 3.85 3.78
C GLY A 80 -5.51 4.21 4.06
N GLN A 81 -5.33 5.23 4.89
CA GLN A 81 -4.02 5.78 5.25
C GLN A 81 -3.09 4.76 5.92
N ASN A 82 -3.61 3.91 6.81
CA ASN A 82 -2.80 2.91 7.51
C ASN A 82 -2.14 1.92 6.55
N PHE A 83 -2.86 1.52 5.49
CA PHE A 83 -2.31 0.63 4.47
C PHE A 83 -1.26 1.32 3.60
N LEU A 84 -1.46 2.60 3.28
CA LEU A 84 -0.47 3.39 2.54
C LEU A 84 0.83 3.56 3.32
N GLU A 85 0.75 3.82 4.63
CA GLU A 85 1.92 3.91 5.49
C GLU A 85 2.65 2.56 5.58
N TRP A 86 1.92 1.46 5.72
CA TRP A 86 2.50 0.12 5.68
C TRP A 86 3.23 -0.16 4.34
N LEU A 87 2.63 0.21 3.21
CA LEU A 87 3.26 0.08 1.88
C LEU A 87 4.55 0.90 1.78
N LYS A 88 4.57 2.12 2.33
CA LYS A 88 5.77 2.96 2.37
C LYS A 88 6.90 2.34 3.17
N VAL A 89 6.60 1.85 4.38
CA VAL A 89 7.59 1.15 5.23
C VAL A 89 8.16 -0.07 4.50
N LYS A 90 7.32 -0.82 3.78
CA LYS A 90 7.79 -1.93 2.96
C LYS A 90 8.69 -1.47 1.82
N MET A 91 8.31 -0.43 1.07
CA MET A 91 9.17 0.11 0.01
C MET A 91 10.53 0.60 0.54
N GLU A 92 10.56 1.26 1.70
CA GLU A 92 11.81 1.71 2.32
C GLU A 92 12.72 0.53 2.70
N PHE A 93 12.15 -0.54 3.25
CA PHE A 93 12.89 -1.77 3.53
C PHE A 93 13.52 -2.35 2.26
N TRP A 94 12.78 -2.39 1.15
CA TRP A 94 13.27 -2.89 -0.14
C TRP A 94 14.23 -1.93 -0.86
N LYS A 95 14.22 -0.64 -0.52
CA LYS A 95 15.17 0.34 -1.09
C LYS A 95 16.58 0.19 -0.49
N PHE A 96 16.68 -0.29 0.75
CA PHE A 96 17.96 -0.41 1.45
C PHE A 96 18.71 -1.71 1.14
N TRP A 97 18.01 -2.73 0.66
CA TRP A 97 18.55 -4.06 0.32
C TRP A 97 18.75 -4.23 -1.18
#